data_AF-A0A923X953-F1
#
_entry.id   AF-A0A923X953-F1
#
_cell.length_a   1.000
_cell.length_b   1.000
_cell.length_c   1.000
_cell.angle_alpha   90.00
_cell.angle_beta   90.00
_cell.angle_gamma   90.00
#
_symmetry.space_group_name_H-M   'P 1'
#
loop_
_entity.id
_entity.type
_entity.pdbx_description
1 polymer ?
#
loop_
_entity_poly.entity_id
_entity_poly.type
_entity_poly.pdbx_seq_one_letter_code
_entity_poly.pdbx_strand_id
1 'polypeptide(L)'
;MKSSPASVLIIFIIKENKEMKKQIIISIMAFMGAASAHAEFTNTKCEEILTGNDVIQVNRQWWPSSRTCFISVHPRQVKDLKYRDYFFDNTGRFMVFNSYGAGPDSTYTGARDFFLFPVINDYPDFSFEPNGDVLVKTVSGHILRVSGKDFSLVSLSDGTVKEKPLSTKNAGGVEITLKKGFWLDTGFRLGGLNIASPSNSTSFKSPKMTETCLVKNKTFMDYDANGEPDFKLTGDSFVQFVKAQCPKLLL
;
A
#
# COMPACT_ATOMS: atom_id res chain seq x y z
N MET A 1 -23.01 52.30 36.50
CA MET A 1 -22.88 51.61 37.81
C MET A 1 -21.65 50.70 37.68
N LYS A 2 -20.44 51.10 38.08
CA LYS A 2 -19.89 51.15 39.45
C LYS A 2 -20.22 49.90 40.28
N SER A 3 -19.31 48.94 40.35
CA SER A 3 -18.53 48.63 41.56
C SER A 3 -17.55 47.46 41.34
N SER A 4 -16.30 47.69 41.73
CA SER A 4 -15.35 46.66 42.20
C SER A 4 -15.55 46.54 43.73
N PRO A 5 -15.19 45.43 44.39
CA PRO A 5 -13.84 45.27 44.98
C PRO A 5 -13.36 43.79 44.86
N ALA A 6 -12.17 43.32 45.24
CA ALA A 6 -11.29 43.69 46.34
C ALA A 6 -9.85 43.18 46.11
N SER A 7 -8.95 43.83 46.84
CA SER A 7 -7.49 43.70 46.90
C SER A 7 -6.99 42.37 47.46
N VAL A 8 -5.83 41.91 46.99
CA VAL A 8 -4.80 41.29 47.85
C VAL A 8 -3.44 41.86 47.45
N LEU A 9 -2.84 42.56 48.40
CA LEU A 9 -1.52 43.19 48.35
C LEU A 9 -0.51 42.20 48.93
N ILE A 10 0.46 41.74 48.14
CA ILE A 10 1.66 41.05 48.65
C ILE A 10 2.85 41.96 48.38
N ILE A 11 3.40 42.48 49.48
CA ILE A 11 4.64 43.24 49.53
C ILE A 11 5.80 42.22 49.53
N PHE A 12 6.60 42.21 48.46
CA PHE A 12 7.94 41.62 48.51
C PHE A 12 8.97 42.74 48.54
N ILE A 13 9.68 42.82 49.67
CA ILE A 13 10.89 43.63 49.84
C ILE A 13 12.00 42.93 49.04
N ILE A 14 12.38 43.48 47.90
CA ILE A 14 13.62 43.12 47.21
C ILE A 14 14.68 44.13 47.64
N LYS A 15 15.61 43.63 48.46
CA LYS A 15 16.83 44.31 48.87
C LYS A 15 17.68 44.54 47.61
N GLU A 16 17.97 45.81 47.32
CA GLU A 16 18.86 46.21 46.23
C GLU A 16 20.24 45.58 46.43
N ASN A 17 20.69 44.80 45.45
CA ASN A 17 22.11 44.53 45.26
C ASN A 17 22.48 45.00 43.84
N LYS A 18 23.05 46.21 43.78
CA LYS A 18 23.68 46.77 42.59
C LYS A 18 24.94 45.97 42.33
N GLU A 19 24.94 45.22 41.23
CA GLU A 19 26.08 44.73 40.43
C GLU A 19 25.77 43.34 39.86
N MET A 20 24.86 43.27 38.88
CA MET A 20 24.92 42.24 37.84
C MET A 20 24.25 42.78 36.57
N LYS A 21 25.09 43.39 35.73
CA LYS A 21 24.76 43.76 34.37
C LYS A 21 24.49 42.49 33.53
N LYS A 22 23.48 42.61 32.67
CA LYS A 22 23.20 41.77 31.49
C LYS A 22 22.85 40.29 31.75
N GLN A 23 21.55 39.99 31.75
CA GLN A 23 20.96 39.00 30.83
C GLN A 23 19.44 38.97 31.06
N ILE A 24 18.73 39.92 30.45
CA ILE A 24 17.32 39.75 30.12
C ILE A 24 17.33 39.00 28.79
N ILE A 25 17.21 37.68 28.82
CA ILE A 25 16.86 36.86 27.66
C ILE A 25 15.53 36.20 27.99
N ILE A 26 14.47 36.92 27.66
CA ILE A 26 13.31 36.44 26.91
C ILE A 26 13.17 34.90 26.92
N SER A 27 12.36 34.36 27.83
CA SER A 27 11.75 33.04 27.65
C SER A 27 10.69 33.14 26.55
N ILE A 28 11.14 33.09 25.28
CA ILE A 28 10.27 32.79 24.14
C ILE A 28 9.82 31.34 24.30
N MET A 29 8.51 31.15 24.22
CA MET A 29 7.84 29.87 24.10
C MET A 29 8.55 28.99 23.07
N ALA A 30 9.30 28.00 23.54
CA ALA A 30 9.61 26.82 22.76
C ALA A 30 8.38 25.89 22.75
N PHE A 31 7.26 26.38 22.19
CA PHE A 31 6.26 25.47 21.64
C PHE A 31 6.86 24.99 20.32
N MET A 32 7.80 24.05 20.42
CA MET A 32 8.18 23.21 19.30
C MET A 32 6.93 22.43 18.94
N GLY A 33 6.08 23.05 18.12
CA GLY A 33 5.07 22.33 17.38
C GLY A 33 5.82 21.26 16.64
N ALA A 34 5.63 20.01 17.06
CA ALA A 34 5.93 18.86 16.25
C ALA A 34 5.09 19.05 14.99
N ALA A 35 5.67 19.69 13.97
CA ALA A 35 5.14 19.63 12.63
C ALA A 35 5.17 18.14 12.31
N SER A 36 4.01 17.50 12.42
CA SER A 36 3.80 16.16 11.95
C SER A 36 4.29 16.15 10.52
N ALA A 37 5.46 15.55 10.29
CA ALA A 37 6.00 15.32 8.97
C ALA A 37 5.13 14.24 8.33
N HIS A 38 3.90 14.62 7.96
CA HIS A 38 3.10 13.82 7.07
C HIS A 38 3.86 13.83 5.75
N ALA A 39 4.38 12.65 5.37
CA ALA A 39 5.01 12.47 4.09
C ALA A 39 4.04 12.97 3.01
N GLU A 40 4.40 14.10 2.38
CA GLU A 40 3.59 14.63 1.30
C GLU A 40 3.74 13.67 0.12
N PHE A 41 2.64 12.96 -0.20
CA PHE A 41 2.59 12.21 -1.44
C PHE A 41 2.54 13.22 -2.59
N THR A 42 3.64 13.36 -3.32
CA THR A 42 3.78 14.28 -4.45
C THR A 42 4.14 13.53 -5.73
N ASN A 43 3.76 14.11 -6.87
CA ASN A 43 4.18 13.64 -8.20
C ASN A 43 5.73 13.63 -8.33
N THR A 44 6.42 14.60 -7.73
CA THR A 44 7.89 14.67 -7.74
C THR A 44 8.59 13.45 -7.13
N LYS A 45 7.94 12.71 -6.23
CA LYS A 45 8.49 11.47 -5.67
C LYS A 45 8.07 10.21 -6.44
N CYS A 46 7.10 10.33 -7.34
CA CYS A 46 6.63 9.28 -8.23
C CYS A 46 6.80 9.73 -9.69
N GLU A 47 8.05 9.99 -10.08
CA GLU A 47 8.35 10.41 -11.45
C GLU A 47 7.79 9.41 -12.47
N GLU A 48 7.11 9.94 -13.49
CA GLU A 48 6.54 9.12 -14.55
C GLU A 48 7.66 8.53 -15.40
N ILE A 49 7.68 7.20 -15.53
CA ILE A 49 8.73 6.49 -16.24
C ILE A 49 8.10 5.38 -17.06
N LEU A 50 8.41 5.36 -18.36
CA LEU A 50 8.13 4.22 -19.24
C LEU A 50 9.44 3.68 -19.79
N THR A 51 9.80 2.47 -19.40
CA THR A 51 11.08 1.84 -19.78
C THR A 51 10.92 0.33 -19.95
N GLY A 52 11.97 -0.37 -20.41
CA GLY A 52 11.96 -1.82 -20.53
C GLY A 52 13.08 -2.40 -21.40
N ASN A 53 13.05 -3.71 -21.58
CA ASN A 53 13.91 -4.48 -22.50
C ASN A 53 13.04 -5.27 -23.50
N ASP A 54 13.62 -6.16 -24.30
CA ASP A 54 12.87 -6.90 -25.34
C ASP A 54 11.71 -7.77 -24.83
N VAL A 55 11.69 -8.09 -23.54
CA VAL A 55 10.69 -8.98 -22.90
C VAL A 55 9.74 -8.22 -22.00
N ILE A 56 10.24 -7.26 -21.21
CA ILE A 56 9.48 -6.56 -20.17
C ILE A 56 9.37 -5.06 -20.50
N GLN A 57 8.18 -4.50 -20.29
CA GLN A 57 7.92 -3.08 -20.16
C GLN A 57 7.48 -2.76 -18.73
N VAL A 58 8.04 -1.69 -18.16
CA VAL A 58 7.66 -1.17 -16.84
C VAL A 58 7.17 0.26 -17.01
N ASN A 59 6.03 0.54 -16.42
CA ASN A 59 5.42 1.87 -16.39
C ASN A 59 5.26 2.30 -14.92
N ARG A 60 5.80 3.45 -14.54
CA ARG A 60 5.52 4.13 -13.28
C ARG A 60 4.70 5.37 -13.57
N GLN A 61 3.59 5.55 -12.88
CA GLN A 61 2.70 6.68 -13.08
C GLN A 61 2.09 7.17 -11.76
N TRP A 62 1.74 8.46 -11.76
CA TRP A 62 1.03 9.13 -10.69
C TRP A 62 -0.42 9.40 -11.12
N TRP A 63 -1.39 8.95 -10.33
CA TRP A 63 -2.80 9.32 -10.46
C TRP A 63 -3.15 10.44 -9.48
N PRO A 64 -3.35 11.69 -9.94
CA PRO A 64 -3.60 12.82 -9.05
C PRO A 64 -4.89 12.71 -8.24
N SER A 65 -5.96 12.15 -8.83
CA SER A 65 -7.29 12.06 -8.20
C SER A 65 -7.28 11.18 -6.95
N SER A 66 -6.55 10.06 -6.99
CA SER A 66 -6.44 9.10 -5.88
C SER A 66 -5.14 9.24 -5.09
N ARG A 67 -4.27 10.19 -5.47
CA ARG A 67 -2.90 10.34 -4.94
C ARG A 67 -2.13 9.01 -4.96
N THR A 68 -2.33 8.24 -6.02
CA THR A 68 -1.77 6.88 -6.16
C THR A 68 -0.53 6.94 -7.03
N CYS A 69 0.58 6.45 -6.52
CA CYS A 69 1.73 6.10 -7.35
C CYS A 69 1.69 4.61 -7.59
N PHE A 70 1.85 4.20 -8.84
CA PHE A 70 1.85 2.79 -9.17
C PHE A 70 2.96 2.44 -10.15
N ILE A 71 3.31 1.16 -10.13
CA ILE A 71 4.18 0.50 -11.10
C ILE A 71 3.37 -0.62 -11.73
N SER A 72 3.30 -0.64 -13.06
CA SER A 72 2.81 -1.77 -13.82
C SER A 72 3.93 -2.41 -14.63
N VAL A 73 3.95 -3.74 -14.66
CA VAL A 73 4.94 -4.57 -15.36
C VAL A 73 4.17 -5.42 -16.37
N HIS A 74 4.53 -5.27 -17.64
CA HIS A 74 3.84 -5.84 -18.80
C HIS A 74 4.82 -6.63 -19.68
N PRO A 75 4.40 -7.74 -20.30
CA PRO A 75 5.18 -8.35 -21.37
C PRO A 75 5.12 -7.47 -22.61
N ARG A 76 6.26 -7.21 -23.26
CA ARG A 76 6.29 -6.44 -24.52
C ARG A 76 5.69 -7.21 -25.68
N GLN A 77 5.90 -8.51 -25.70
CA GLN A 77 5.43 -9.39 -26.77
C GLN A 77 4.22 -10.16 -26.28
N VAL A 78 3.05 -9.79 -26.78
CA VAL A 78 1.78 -10.44 -26.47
C VAL A 78 1.28 -11.18 -27.69
N LYS A 79 1.08 -12.49 -27.56
CA LYS A 79 0.49 -13.33 -28.61
C LYS A 79 -0.99 -13.57 -28.31
N ASP A 80 -1.85 -13.40 -29.31
CA ASP A 80 -3.30 -13.67 -29.23
C ASP A 80 -4.01 -12.95 -28.07
N LEU A 81 -3.47 -11.79 -27.63
CA LEU A 81 -3.93 -11.06 -26.44
C LEU A 81 -3.92 -11.90 -25.15
N LYS A 82 -3.12 -12.98 -25.08
CA LYS A 82 -2.96 -13.81 -23.90
C LYS A 82 -1.75 -13.35 -23.11
N TYR A 83 -1.98 -12.81 -21.93
CA TYR A 83 -0.90 -12.30 -21.09
C TYR A 83 -1.32 -12.22 -19.62
N ARG A 84 -0.32 -12.01 -18.78
CA ARG A 84 -0.47 -11.68 -17.37
C ARG A 84 0.29 -10.39 -17.12
N ASP A 85 -0.32 -9.48 -16.39
CA ASP A 85 0.30 -8.22 -15.98
C ASP A 85 0.36 -8.14 -14.46
N TYR A 86 1.34 -7.39 -13.97
CA TYR A 86 1.52 -7.13 -12.55
C TYR A 86 1.39 -5.64 -12.27
N PHE A 87 0.67 -5.28 -11.22
CA PHE A 87 0.49 -3.89 -10.81
C PHE A 87 0.73 -3.75 -9.32
N PHE A 88 1.42 -2.68 -8.93
CA PHE A 88 1.80 -2.38 -7.57
C PHE A 88 1.53 -0.92 -7.26
N ASP A 89 0.99 -0.60 -6.09
CA ASP A 89 0.76 0.79 -5.71
C ASP A 89 1.18 1.11 -4.26
N ASN A 90 1.02 2.39 -3.89
CA ASN A 90 1.33 2.89 -2.56
C ASN A 90 0.40 2.43 -1.43
N THR A 91 -0.68 1.70 -1.74
CA THR A 91 -1.57 1.09 -0.72
C THR A 91 -1.08 -0.28 -0.25
N GLY A 92 -0.01 -0.81 -0.87
CA GLY A 92 0.45 -2.18 -0.66
C GLY A 92 -0.20 -3.18 -1.60
N ARG A 93 -0.97 -2.71 -2.59
CA ARG A 93 -1.58 -3.57 -3.59
C ARG A 93 -0.52 -4.23 -4.46
N PHE A 94 -0.72 -5.51 -4.72
CA PHE A 94 -0.08 -6.30 -5.76
C PHE A 94 -1.21 -7.02 -6.51
N MET A 95 -1.56 -6.50 -7.69
CA MET A 95 -2.56 -7.10 -8.56
C MET A 95 -1.89 -8.01 -9.58
N VAL A 96 -2.51 -9.17 -9.81
CA VAL A 96 -2.26 -10.03 -10.95
C VAL A 96 -3.45 -9.94 -11.88
N PHE A 97 -3.26 -9.31 -13.03
CA PHE A 97 -4.26 -9.25 -14.09
C PHE A 97 -3.96 -10.32 -15.13
N ASN A 98 -4.98 -11.02 -15.59
CA ASN A 98 -4.89 -12.03 -16.63
C ASN A 98 -5.83 -11.67 -17.79
N SER A 99 -5.30 -11.70 -19.01
CA SER A 99 -6.09 -11.75 -20.24
C SER A 99 -5.95 -13.13 -20.87
N TYR A 100 -7.08 -13.79 -21.14
CA TYR A 100 -7.15 -15.13 -21.74
C TYR A 100 -7.33 -15.11 -23.26
N GLY A 101 -7.26 -13.92 -23.87
CA GLY A 101 -7.30 -13.70 -25.31
C GLY A 101 -8.40 -12.73 -25.72
N ALA A 102 -8.69 -12.66 -27.01
CA ALA A 102 -9.76 -11.81 -27.53
C ALA A 102 -11.15 -12.29 -27.08
N GLY A 103 -11.93 -11.41 -26.45
CA GLY A 103 -13.31 -11.66 -26.07
C GLY A 103 -13.81 -10.69 -25.00
N PRO A 104 -15.06 -10.84 -24.51
CA PRO A 104 -15.61 -9.94 -23.50
C PRO A 104 -14.88 -10.04 -22.16
N ASP A 105 -14.59 -8.89 -21.55
CA ASP A 105 -13.87 -8.81 -20.26
C ASP A 105 -14.48 -9.70 -19.17
N SER A 106 -15.81 -9.81 -19.15
CA SER A 106 -16.58 -10.64 -18.20
C SER A 106 -16.18 -12.11 -18.17
N THR A 107 -15.56 -12.61 -19.24
CA THR A 107 -15.21 -14.03 -19.42
C THR A 107 -13.77 -14.26 -19.88
N TYR A 108 -13.12 -13.25 -20.47
CA TYR A 108 -11.77 -13.34 -21.03
C TYR A 108 -10.72 -12.57 -20.22
N THR A 109 -11.13 -11.80 -19.21
CA THR A 109 -10.19 -11.17 -18.28
C THR A 109 -10.53 -11.54 -16.85
N GLY A 110 -9.54 -11.45 -15.97
CA GLY A 110 -9.77 -11.61 -14.55
C GLY A 110 -8.58 -11.14 -13.75
N ALA A 111 -8.81 -10.84 -12.48
CA ALA A 111 -7.77 -10.31 -11.63
C ALA A 111 -7.86 -10.89 -10.22
N ARG A 112 -6.71 -10.87 -9.54
CA ARG A 112 -6.55 -11.21 -8.11
C ARG A 112 -5.65 -10.16 -7.48
N ASP A 113 -6.15 -9.51 -6.43
CA ASP A 113 -5.36 -8.58 -5.65
C ASP A 113 -4.82 -9.26 -4.39
N PHE A 114 -3.57 -8.93 -4.08
CA PHE A 114 -2.99 -9.06 -2.75
C PHE A 114 -2.76 -7.66 -2.19
N PHE A 115 -3.03 -7.42 -0.91
CA PHE A 115 -2.56 -6.22 -0.22
C PHE A 115 -1.57 -6.64 0.86
N LEU A 116 -0.34 -6.16 0.76
CA LEU A 116 0.78 -6.58 1.59
C LEU A 116 1.03 -5.55 2.69
N PHE A 117 1.06 -6.00 3.94
CA PHE A 117 1.18 -5.13 5.12
C PHE A 117 2.32 -5.56 6.05
N PRO A 118 2.90 -4.62 6.83
CA PRO A 118 2.60 -3.19 6.89
C PRO A 118 3.16 -2.40 5.69
N VAL A 119 2.60 -1.22 5.45
CA VAL A 119 3.16 -0.23 4.50
C VAL A 119 4.30 0.50 5.22
N ILE A 120 5.54 0.34 4.73
CA ILE A 120 6.75 0.90 5.37
C ILE A 120 7.52 1.88 4.47
N ASN A 121 7.17 1.95 3.18
CA ASN A 121 7.66 2.95 2.23
C ASN A 121 6.46 3.69 1.66
N ASP A 122 6.64 4.94 1.26
CA ASP A 122 5.56 5.74 0.65
C ASP A 122 5.21 5.27 -0.77
N TYR A 123 6.19 4.70 -1.50
CA TYR A 123 6.05 4.39 -2.92
C TYR A 123 6.64 3.03 -3.28
N PRO A 124 6.01 2.30 -4.22
CA PRO A 124 6.68 1.16 -4.83
C PRO A 124 7.83 1.65 -5.72
N ASP A 125 8.85 0.83 -5.89
CA ASP A 125 10.03 1.15 -6.70
C ASP A 125 10.40 -0.03 -7.60
N PHE A 126 11.22 0.21 -8.63
CA PHE A 126 11.71 -0.86 -9.48
C PHE A 126 13.15 -0.63 -9.95
N SER A 127 13.82 -1.71 -10.31
CA SER A 127 15.14 -1.68 -10.96
C SER A 127 15.28 -2.84 -11.94
N PHE A 128 16.18 -2.68 -12.91
CA PHE A 128 16.59 -3.75 -13.82
C PHE A 128 17.92 -4.35 -13.35
N GLU A 129 17.98 -5.68 -13.32
CA GLU A 129 19.20 -6.42 -13.09
C GLU A 129 20.01 -6.54 -14.41
N PRO A 130 21.34 -6.77 -14.35
CA PRO A 130 22.16 -6.94 -15.55
C PRO A 130 21.72 -8.08 -16.48
N ASN A 131 21.02 -9.07 -15.94
CA ASN A 131 20.47 -10.19 -16.72
C ASN A 131 19.09 -9.88 -17.35
N GLY A 132 18.60 -8.65 -17.23
CA GLY A 132 17.31 -8.20 -17.77
C GLY A 132 16.10 -8.45 -16.87
N ASP A 133 16.28 -9.07 -15.69
CA ASP A 133 15.17 -9.25 -14.77
C ASP A 133 14.74 -7.91 -14.17
N VAL A 134 13.45 -7.81 -13.81
CA VAL A 134 12.91 -6.64 -13.10
C VAL A 134 12.70 -7.01 -11.63
N LEU A 135 13.26 -6.20 -10.75
CA LEU A 135 12.98 -6.22 -9.32
C LEU A 135 11.98 -5.13 -9.00
N VAL A 136 10.80 -5.49 -8.52
CA VAL A 136 9.80 -4.56 -8.00
C VAL A 136 9.80 -4.58 -6.49
N LYS A 137 10.16 -3.47 -5.85
CA LYS A 137 10.07 -3.27 -4.41
C LYS A 137 8.68 -2.74 -4.05
N THR A 138 7.93 -3.51 -3.29
CA THR A 138 6.61 -3.12 -2.78
C THR A 138 6.75 -2.10 -1.64
N VAL A 139 5.68 -1.38 -1.34
CA VAL A 139 5.69 -0.47 -0.18
C VAL A 139 5.85 -1.18 1.16
N SER A 140 5.53 -2.47 1.24
CA SER A 140 5.80 -3.33 2.40
C SER A 140 7.24 -3.81 2.50
N GLY A 141 8.10 -3.45 1.54
CA GLY A 141 9.52 -3.78 1.51
C GLY A 141 9.86 -5.15 0.92
N HIS A 142 8.86 -5.89 0.43
CA HIS A 142 9.10 -7.11 -0.33
C HIS A 142 9.61 -6.77 -1.73
N ILE A 143 10.38 -7.68 -2.32
CA ILE A 143 10.93 -7.55 -3.66
C ILE A 143 10.42 -8.74 -4.48
N LEU A 144 9.61 -8.45 -5.48
CA LEU A 144 9.18 -9.43 -6.47
C LEU A 144 10.12 -9.36 -7.67
N ARG A 145 10.62 -10.52 -8.11
CA ARG A 145 11.48 -10.64 -9.30
C ARG A 145 10.71 -11.23 -10.46
N VAL A 146 10.69 -10.52 -11.59
CA VAL A 146 10.12 -10.95 -12.87
C VAL A 146 11.27 -11.25 -13.84
N SER A 147 11.23 -12.42 -14.51
CA SER A 147 12.31 -12.82 -15.40
C SER A 147 12.31 -12.04 -16.71
N GLY A 148 13.45 -11.46 -17.06
CA GLY A 148 13.70 -10.84 -18.36
C GLY A 148 13.86 -11.83 -19.51
N LYS A 149 13.76 -13.15 -19.25
CA LYS A 149 13.82 -14.20 -20.27
C LYS A 149 12.45 -14.57 -20.81
N ASP A 150 11.47 -14.76 -19.92
CA ASP A 150 10.17 -15.33 -20.26
C ASP A 150 8.99 -14.70 -19.52
N PHE A 151 9.23 -13.58 -18.81
CA PHE A 151 8.21 -12.86 -18.05
C PHE A 151 7.65 -13.59 -16.82
N SER A 152 8.24 -14.72 -16.41
CA SER A 152 7.77 -15.48 -15.24
C SER A 152 8.14 -14.83 -13.89
N LEU A 153 7.34 -15.10 -12.84
CA LEU A 153 7.67 -14.74 -11.47
C LEU A 153 8.72 -15.70 -10.90
N VAL A 154 9.89 -15.16 -10.55
CA VAL A 154 11.05 -15.94 -10.11
C VAL A 154 11.10 -16.08 -8.59
N SER A 155 10.92 -14.97 -7.87
CA SER A 155 11.10 -14.94 -6.42
C SER A 155 10.34 -13.80 -5.76
N LEU A 156 10.04 -13.96 -4.48
CA LEU A 156 9.51 -12.94 -3.59
C LEU A 156 10.38 -12.90 -2.33
N SER A 157 11.01 -11.75 -2.05
CA SER A 157 11.85 -11.61 -0.85
C SER A 157 11.02 -11.76 0.42
N ASP A 158 11.61 -12.39 1.45
CA ASP A 158 10.92 -12.73 2.70
C ASP A 158 9.58 -13.47 2.45
N GLY A 159 9.54 -14.37 1.46
CA GLY A 159 8.34 -15.09 1.09
C GLY A 159 8.59 -16.22 0.10
N THR A 160 7.52 -16.66 -0.55
CA THR A 160 7.52 -17.53 -1.73
C THR A 160 6.47 -17.03 -2.70
N VAL A 161 6.76 -17.16 -3.99
CA VAL A 161 5.80 -16.96 -5.07
C VAL A 161 5.77 -18.23 -5.93
N LYS A 162 4.58 -18.64 -6.34
CA LYS A 162 4.39 -19.74 -7.28
C LYS A 162 3.51 -19.26 -8.41
N GLU A 163 3.98 -19.44 -9.63
CA GLU A 163 3.25 -19.14 -10.84
C GLU A 163 2.82 -20.44 -11.54
N LYS A 164 1.57 -20.47 -11.98
CA LYS A 164 0.98 -21.52 -12.81
C LYS A 164 0.71 -20.96 -14.21
N PRO A 165 0.67 -21.83 -15.24
CA PRO A 165 0.36 -21.43 -16.61
C PRO A 165 -0.93 -20.62 -16.69
N LEU A 166 -1.01 -19.66 -17.61
CA LEU A 166 -2.20 -18.85 -17.80
C LEU A 166 -3.42 -19.72 -18.14
N SER A 167 -4.43 -19.74 -17.24
CA SER A 167 -5.63 -20.55 -17.41
C SER A 167 -6.79 -19.99 -16.58
N THR A 168 -8.01 -20.04 -17.11
CA THR A 168 -9.22 -19.67 -16.35
C THR A 168 -9.51 -20.61 -15.18
N LYS A 169 -8.83 -21.76 -15.10
CA LYS A 169 -9.08 -22.82 -14.11
C LYS A 169 -8.19 -22.77 -12.88
N ASN A 170 -7.28 -21.79 -12.75
CA ASN A 170 -6.28 -21.79 -11.67
C ASN A 170 -6.28 -20.53 -10.80
N ALA A 171 -7.44 -19.87 -10.66
CA ALA A 171 -7.64 -18.76 -9.71
C ALA A 171 -6.57 -17.66 -9.82
N GLY A 172 -6.29 -17.22 -11.05
CA GLY A 172 -5.29 -16.19 -11.32
C GLY A 172 -3.88 -16.76 -11.56
N GLY A 173 -3.61 -17.98 -11.10
CA GLY A 173 -2.37 -18.70 -11.38
C GLY A 173 -1.16 -18.17 -10.64
N VAL A 174 -1.33 -17.28 -9.65
CA VAL A 174 -0.26 -16.80 -8.78
C VAL A 174 -0.65 -17.04 -7.33
N GLU A 175 0.24 -17.67 -6.58
CA GLU A 175 0.12 -17.86 -5.14
C GLU A 175 1.33 -17.24 -4.44
N ILE A 176 1.09 -16.50 -3.36
CA ILE A 176 2.16 -15.95 -2.52
C ILE A 176 2.04 -16.42 -1.08
N THR A 177 3.16 -16.44 -0.38
CA THR A 177 3.22 -16.61 1.07
C THR A 177 4.31 -15.72 1.59
N LEU A 178 4.01 -14.86 2.55
CA LEU A 178 5.01 -14.04 3.21
C LEU A 178 5.61 -14.79 4.41
N LYS A 179 6.84 -14.45 4.79
CA LYS A 179 7.53 -14.87 6.02
C LYS A 179 7.49 -13.78 7.09
N LYS A 180 7.20 -12.54 6.72
CA LYS A 180 7.06 -11.37 7.60
C LYS A 180 5.81 -10.58 7.20
N GLY A 181 5.21 -9.89 8.17
CA GLY A 181 3.99 -9.12 7.95
C GLY A 181 2.75 -10.00 7.80
N PHE A 182 1.72 -9.43 7.18
CA PHE A 182 0.47 -10.10 6.86
C PHE A 182 -0.04 -9.60 5.52
N TRP A 183 -0.98 -10.32 4.90
CA TRP A 183 -1.55 -9.89 3.65
C TRP A 183 -3.03 -10.22 3.56
N LEU A 184 -3.74 -9.38 2.80
CA LEU A 184 -5.08 -9.64 2.34
C LEU A 184 -4.99 -10.26 0.95
N ASP A 185 -5.44 -11.49 0.81
CA ASP A 185 -5.64 -12.12 -0.49
C ASP A 185 -7.11 -12.02 -0.85
N THR A 186 -7.39 -11.22 -1.87
CA THR A 186 -8.76 -10.91 -2.24
C THR A 186 -9.42 -12.05 -3.01
N GLY A 187 -8.66 -13.04 -3.49
CA GLY A 187 -9.17 -14.07 -4.39
C GLY A 187 -9.30 -13.59 -5.85
N PHE A 188 -9.45 -14.56 -6.75
CA PHE A 188 -9.56 -14.32 -8.17
C PHE A 188 -11.00 -14.22 -8.63
N ARG A 189 -11.30 -13.30 -9.56
CA ARG A 189 -12.60 -13.22 -10.24
C ARG A 189 -12.41 -12.97 -11.74
N LEU A 190 -13.24 -13.63 -12.56
CA LEU A 190 -13.38 -13.28 -13.97
C LEU A 190 -14.30 -12.05 -14.12
N GLY A 191 -13.98 -11.16 -15.06
CA GLY A 191 -14.75 -9.94 -15.25
C GLY A 191 -14.52 -8.87 -14.20
N GLY A 192 -13.34 -8.85 -13.56
CA GLY A 192 -12.91 -7.77 -12.67
C GLY A 192 -12.33 -8.27 -11.34
N LEU A 193 -12.31 -7.38 -10.34
CA LEU A 193 -11.74 -7.65 -9.02
C LEU A 193 -12.74 -8.37 -8.12
N ASN A 194 -12.31 -9.31 -7.28
CA ASN A 194 -13.21 -9.91 -6.27
C ASN A 194 -13.69 -8.87 -5.26
N ILE A 195 -12.87 -7.86 -4.97
CA ILE A 195 -13.15 -6.83 -3.97
C ILE A 195 -14.20 -5.80 -4.42
N ALA A 196 -14.45 -5.70 -5.73
CA ALA A 196 -15.50 -4.85 -6.31
C ALA A 196 -16.93 -5.33 -5.96
N SER A 197 -17.09 -6.50 -5.37
CA SER A 197 -18.39 -6.98 -4.88
C SER A 197 -18.47 -6.90 -3.35
N PRO A 198 -19.40 -6.11 -2.77
CA PRO A 198 -19.54 -5.95 -1.31
C PRO A 198 -19.96 -7.25 -0.60
N SER A 199 -20.66 -8.16 -1.30
CA SER A 199 -21.13 -9.44 -0.76
C SER A 199 -20.06 -10.53 -0.76
N ASN A 200 -18.98 -10.36 -1.53
CA ASN A 200 -17.88 -11.31 -1.59
C ASN A 200 -17.05 -11.27 -0.29
N SER A 201 -16.25 -12.33 -0.12
CA SER A 201 -15.33 -12.48 1.00
C SER A 201 -13.89 -12.48 0.51
N THR A 202 -12.99 -12.02 1.37
CA THR A 202 -11.55 -11.96 1.16
C THR A 202 -10.85 -12.56 2.37
N SER A 203 -9.57 -12.92 2.22
CA SER A 203 -8.84 -13.70 3.21
C SER A 203 -7.65 -12.94 3.77
N PHE A 204 -7.65 -12.71 5.08
CA PHE A 204 -6.44 -12.28 5.79
C PHE A 204 -5.58 -13.50 6.08
N LYS A 205 -4.27 -13.35 5.85
CA LYS A 205 -3.26 -14.40 5.99
C LYS A 205 -2.02 -13.82 6.67
N SER A 206 -1.36 -14.62 7.49
CA SER A 206 -0.04 -14.28 8.04
C SER A 206 0.81 -15.55 8.14
N PRO A 207 2.15 -15.43 8.21
CA PRO A 207 3.05 -16.59 8.26
C PRO A 207 2.82 -17.49 9.48
N LYS A 208 2.28 -16.92 10.56
CA LYS A 208 2.10 -17.60 11.85
C LYS A 208 0.72 -18.23 12.01
N MET A 209 -0.16 -18.08 11.02
CA MET A 209 -1.56 -18.48 11.14
C MET A 209 -1.80 -19.82 10.44
N THR A 210 -2.51 -20.72 11.13
CA THR A 210 -2.86 -22.05 10.62
C THR A 210 -4.22 -22.10 9.93
N GLU A 211 -5.09 -21.13 10.21
CA GLU A 211 -6.44 -21.03 9.66
C GLU A 211 -6.58 -19.74 8.84
N THR A 212 -7.41 -19.76 7.79
CA THR A 212 -7.70 -18.54 7.02
C THR A 212 -8.78 -17.72 7.71
N CYS A 213 -8.53 -16.42 7.93
CA CYS A 213 -9.56 -15.50 8.41
C CYS A 213 -10.32 -14.91 7.21
N LEU A 214 -11.59 -15.28 7.05
CA LEU A 214 -12.45 -14.78 5.97
C LEU A 214 -13.30 -13.61 6.44
N VAL A 215 -13.25 -12.51 5.69
CA VAL A 215 -13.95 -11.25 6.02
C VAL A 215 -14.77 -10.81 4.81
N LYS A 216 -15.99 -10.30 5.04
CA LYS A 216 -16.85 -9.77 3.96
C LYS A 216 -16.34 -8.40 3.50
N ASN A 217 -16.29 -8.15 2.20
CA ASN A 217 -15.72 -6.91 1.67
C ASN A 217 -16.41 -5.66 2.21
N LYS A 218 -17.75 -5.66 2.27
CA LYS A 218 -18.54 -4.56 2.85
C LYS A 218 -18.18 -4.16 4.29
N THR A 219 -17.44 -5.00 5.02
CA THR A 219 -17.04 -4.68 6.41
C THR A 219 -15.87 -3.73 6.49
N PHE A 220 -14.98 -3.70 5.49
CA PHE A 220 -13.76 -2.88 5.49
C PHE A 220 -13.54 -2.08 4.21
N MET A 221 -14.41 -2.27 3.21
CA MET A 221 -14.43 -1.51 1.97
C MET A 221 -15.65 -0.59 1.93
N ASP A 222 -15.45 0.64 1.50
CA ASP A 222 -16.47 1.54 0.95
C ASP A 222 -16.52 1.39 -0.57
N TYR A 223 -17.63 1.80 -1.16
CA TYR A 223 -17.88 1.72 -2.60
C TYR A 223 -18.44 3.06 -3.05
N ASP A 224 -17.79 3.67 -4.04
CA ASP A 224 -18.25 4.94 -4.59
C ASP A 224 -19.52 4.77 -5.46
N ALA A 225 -19.98 5.86 -6.07
CA ALA A 225 -21.16 5.84 -6.95
C ALA A 225 -20.99 4.95 -8.19
N ASN A 226 -19.75 4.67 -8.60
CA ASN A 226 -19.41 3.78 -9.72
C ASN A 226 -19.17 2.33 -9.26
N GLY A 227 -19.22 2.08 -7.95
CA GLY A 227 -18.92 0.78 -7.34
C GLY A 227 -17.42 0.51 -7.19
N GLU A 228 -16.57 1.53 -7.29
CA GLU A 228 -15.14 1.39 -7.07
C GLU A 228 -14.83 1.21 -5.57
N PRO A 229 -14.11 0.15 -5.19
CA PRO A 229 -13.83 -0.15 -3.80
C PRO A 229 -12.68 0.71 -3.23
N ASP A 230 -12.85 1.23 -2.02
CA ASP A 230 -11.79 1.90 -1.25
C ASP A 230 -11.76 1.42 0.21
N PHE A 231 -10.60 1.45 0.85
CA PHE A 231 -10.48 1.05 2.25
C PHE A 231 -11.17 2.06 3.17
N LYS A 232 -12.10 1.57 4.01
CA LYS A 232 -12.73 2.37 5.09
C LYS A 232 -11.74 2.89 6.11
N LEU A 233 -10.69 2.11 6.34
CA LEU A 233 -9.74 2.28 7.43
C LEU A 233 -8.33 2.18 6.86
N THR A 234 -7.44 3.04 7.34
CA THR A 234 -6.02 3.07 6.94
C THR A 234 -5.12 3.11 8.17
N GLY A 235 -3.84 2.80 7.98
CA GLY A 235 -2.82 2.83 9.05
C GLY A 235 -3.22 1.99 10.27
N ASP A 236 -3.06 2.58 11.46
CA ASP A 236 -3.33 1.89 12.73
C ASP A 236 -4.80 1.46 12.87
N SER A 237 -5.74 2.23 12.36
CA SER A 237 -7.17 1.90 12.44
C SER A 237 -7.49 0.61 11.66
N PHE A 238 -6.85 0.42 10.50
CA PHE A 238 -6.96 -0.82 9.73
C PHE A 238 -6.34 -2.00 10.49
N VAL A 239 -5.17 -1.81 11.10
CA VAL A 239 -4.51 -2.83 11.91
C VAL A 239 -5.38 -3.27 13.09
N GLN A 240 -6.02 -2.33 13.80
CA GLN A 240 -6.93 -2.64 14.90
C GLN A 240 -8.18 -3.39 14.43
N PHE A 241 -8.75 -2.99 13.29
CA PHE A 241 -9.84 -3.72 12.66
C PHE A 241 -9.44 -5.17 12.35
N VAL A 242 -8.28 -5.39 11.75
CA VAL A 242 -7.79 -6.72 11.41
C VAL A 242 -7.59 -7.56 12.68
N LYS A 243 -7.01 -7.00 13.75
CA LYS A 243 -6.89 -7.70 15.05
C LYS A 243 -8.26 -8.10 15.63
N ALA A 244 -9.26 -7.22 15.51
CA ALA A 244 -10.59 -7.48 16.03
C ALA A 244 -11.33 -8.56 15.23
N GLN A 245 -11.25 -8.54 13.89
CA GLN A 245 -11.90 -9.53 13.02
C GLN A 245 -11.16 -10.87 12.96
N CYS A 246 -9.83 -10.81 13.08
CA CYS A 246 -8.94 -11.95 12.92
C CYS A 246 -8.03 -12.08 14.16
N PRO A 247 -8.55 -12.42 15.35
CA PRO A 247 -7.76 -12.45 16.59
C PRO A 247 -6.64 -13.50 16.57
N LYS A 248 -6.73 -14.51 15.70
CA LYS A 248 -5.67 -15.51 15.47
C LYS A 248 -4.58 -15.02 14.50
N LEU A 249 -4.76 -13.87 13.85
CA LEU A 249 -3.77 -13.26 12.98
C LEU A 249 -2.70 -12.62 13.85
N LEU A 250 -1.60 -13.34 14.06
CA LEU A 250 -0.44 -12.80 14.75
C LEU A 250 0.27 -11.81 13.81
N LEU A 251 0.10 -10.52 14.10
CA LEU A 251 0.72 -9.38 13.42
C LEU A 251 2.17 -9.17 13.84
#